data_AF-A0A2D9C8G2-F1
#
_entry.id   AF-A0A2D9C8G2-F1
#
_cell.length_a   1.000
_cell.length_b   1.000
_cell.length_c   1.000
_cell.angle_alpha   90.00
_cell.angle_beta   90.00
_cell.angle_gamma   90.00
#
_symmetry.space_group_name_H-M   'P 1'
#
loop_
_entity.id
_entity.type
_entity.pdbx_description
1 polymer ?
#
loop_
_entity_poly.entity_id
_entity_poly.type
_entity_poly.pdbx_seq_one_letter_code
_entity_poly.pdbx_strand_id
1 'polypeptide(L)'
;MAITKVTGALLGNYTGGSADDTVVVGDGAGVAITTGVDNTFIGDNAGTATTSGGTNVAVGNEALAANTTGASNASVGASSLDANTTGTSNTAVGANALSANTTADNNTAVGRNALLLNTTGTQNTALGSGTVTFNTTADNNTGVGFNALNANTTGSQNTAVGAASLDANTTGSNNSAFGREALTKSTTGSHNTGLGYEALKENTTASYNTGIGYQALKLNTTAGSNTGVGGFALTAATTGNVNAGFGYAALQGVTTGTNNTGLGYASGQSITTGANNIALGTNALNSGRPGGQVTTASNIIGIGNADHTAAHIQIDWTVASDERDKTDFTALDLGLGFVKKLEPFTYRWDKRSKYSDQTPDGTHKEDWLDVGFKAQDVEILEEEAGYKIADKTNLTTNLTEDGKQYGIQYSKFVPILVKAIQELSAKIEELEAQINGE
;
A
#
# COMPACT_ATOMS: atom_id res chain seq x y z
N MET A 1 43.56 -17.07 -50.07
CA MET A 1 42.93 -16.06 -49.19
C MET A 1 42.42 -14.95 -50.10
N ALA A 2 41.22 -15.14 -50.65
CA ALA A 2 40.64 -14.23 -51.63
C ALA A 2 39.77 -13.22 -50.88
N ILE A 3 40.13 -11.93 -50.98
CA ILE A 3 39.29 -10.84 -50.53
C ILE A 3 38.19 -10.69 -51.57
N THR A 4 37.03 -11.25 -51.27
CA THR A 4 35.82 -11.09 -52.08
C THR A 4 35.32 -9.66 -51.92
N LYS A 5 35.46 -8.90 -53.02
CA LYS A 5 34.78 -7.66 -53.40
C LYS A 5 33.70 -7.17 -52.41
N VAL A 6 33.97 -6.06 -51.72
CA VAL A 6 32.93 -5.25 -51.07
C VAL A 6 32.17 -4.51 -52.18
N THR A 7 31.03 -5.03 -52.59
CA THR A 7 30.01 -4.29 -53.36
C THR A 7 29.16 -3.53 -52.35
N GLY A 8 29.34 -2.21 -52.22
CA GLY A 8 28.44 -1.37 -51.38
C GLY A 8 29.06 -0.22 -50.58
N ALA A 9 30.38 0.02 -50.65
CA ALA A 9 30.97 1.21 -50.02
C ALA A 9 30.90 2.41 -50.98
N LEU A 10 29.77 3.11 -51.04
CA LEU A 10 29.71 4.48 -51.57
C LEU A 10 30.04 5.44 -50.43
N LEU A 11 31.33 5.58 -50.13
CA LEU A 11 31.82 6.55 -49.15
C LEU A 11 31.84 7.94 -49.78
N GLY A 12 30.73 8.66 -49.64
CA GLY A 12 30.67 10.12 -49.82
C GLY A 12 30.17 10.60 -51.19
N ASN A 13 29.21 11.52 -51.11
CA ASN A 13 28.60 12.32 -52.17
C ASN A 13 27.80 11.58 -53.25
N TYR A 14 26.52 11.32 -52.93
CA TYR A 14 25.49 11.16 -53.95
C TYR A 14 25.22 12.52 -54.62
N THR A 15 26.02 12.88 -55.62
CA THR A 15 25.77 14.06 -56.46
C THR A 15 24.62 13.76 -57.42
N GLY A 16 23.38 13.88 -56.92
CA GLY A 16 22.21 13.52 -57.71
C GLY A 16 20.85 13.78 -57.05
N GLY A 17 20.68 14.92 -56.38
CA GLY A 17 19.37 15.45 -55.94
C GLY A 17 19.11 15.33 -54.43
N SER A 18 18.99 16.48 -53.75
CA SER A 18 18.36 16.72 -52.42
C SER A 18 18.71 15.81 -51.23
N ALA A 19 19.75 14.98 -51.31
CA ALA A 19 20.21 14.06 -50.26
C ALA A 19 21.57 14.49 -49.67
N ASP A 20 21.70 15.76 -49.33
CA ASP A 20 22.93 16.32 -48.76
C ASP A 20 23.26 15.61 -47.43
N ASP A 21 24.56 15.43 -47.18
CA ASP A 21 25.13 14.92 -45.93
C ASP A 21 24.63 13.52 -45.47
N THR A 22 24.27 12.65 -46.42
CA THR A 22 23.87 11.25 -46.14
C THR A 22 25.01 10.24 -46.32
N VAL A 23 25.18 9.32 -45.36
CA VAL A 23 26.12 8.19 -45.39
C VAL A 23 25.36 6.89 -45.67
N VAL A 24 25.78 6.11 -46.67
CA VAL A 24 25.17 4.83 -47.03
C VAL A 24 26.23 3.73 -47.22
N VAL A 25 26.08 2.62 -46.50
CA VAL A 25 26.97 1.45 -46.59
C VAL A 25 26.17 0.16 -46.47
N GLY A 26 26.11 -0.64 -47.53
CA GLY A 26 25.37 -1.91 -47.55
C GLY A 26 24.55 -2.06 -48.83
N ASP A 27 24.14 -3.30 -49.15
CA ASP A 27 23.23 -3.53 -50.28
C ASP A 27 21.83 -3.00 -49.93
N GLY A 28 21.12 -2.42 -50.91
CA GLY A 28 19.78 -1.85 -50.73
C GLY A 28 19.64 -0.63 -49.78
N ALA A 29 20.69 -0.27 -49.04
CA ALA A 29 20.62 0.81 -48.05
C ALA A 29 20.30 2.17 -48.70
N GLY A 30 19.39 2.93 -48.11
CA GLY A 30 19.01 4.29 -48.56
C GLY A 30 18.53 4.43 -50.01
N VAL A 31 18.15 3.34 -50.69
CA VAL A 31 17.88 3.35 -52.14
C VAL A 31 16.70 4.23 -52.55
N ALA A 32 15.74 4.48 -51.65
CA ALA A 32 14.54 5.25 -51.93
C ALA A 32 14.66 6.77 -51.65
N ILE A 33 15.83 7.28 -51.23
CA ILE A 33 15.97 8.68 -50.84
C ILE A 33 15.72 9.59 -52.04
N THR A 34 14.77 10.52 -51.88
CA THR A 34 14.45 11.56 -52.86
C THR A 34 14.79 12.95 -52.35
N THR A 35 14.43 13.27 -51.08
CA THR A 35 14.67 14.59 -50.48
C THR A 35 15.11 14.55 -49.01
N GLY A 36 15.34 13.37 -48.44
CA GLY A 36 15.81 13.22 -47.05
C GLY A 36 17.30 13.54 -46.93
N VAL A 37 17.67 14.35 -45.94
CA VAL A 37 19.05 14.82 -45.70
C VAL A 37 19.60 14.32 -44.35
N ASP A 38 20.91 14.41 -44.16
CA ASP A 38 21.58 14.13 -42.86
C ASP A 38 21.37 12.70 -42.31
N ASN A 39 21.23 11.70 -43.19
CA ASN A 39 20.98 10.33 -42.75
C ASN A 39 22.29 9.51 -42.65
N THR A 40 22.33 8.49 -41.79
CA THR A 40 23.44 7.51 -41.71
C THR A 40 22.89 6.11 -41.74
N PHE A 41 23.03 5.41 -42.88
CA PHE A 41 22.51 4.06 -43.11
C PHE A 41 23.65 3.07 -43.34
N ILE A 42 23.82 2.11 -42.44
CA ILE A 42 24.91 1.13 -42.44
C ILE A 42 24.35 -0.27 -42.16
N GLY A 43 24.30 -1.11 -43.19
CA GLY A 43 23.76 -2.47 -43.13
C GLY A 43 22.96 -2.82 -44.38
N ASP A 44 22.78 -4.11 -44.63
CA ASP A 44 21.92 -4.58 -45.73
C ASP A 44 20.46 -4.12 -45.49
N ASN A 45 19.87 -3.45 -46.47
CA ASN A 45 18.53 -2.83 -46.46
C ASN A 45 18.29 -1.77 -45.36
N ALA A 46 19.34 -1.19 -44.78
CA ALA A 46 19.20 -0.13 -43.78
C ALA A 46 18.54 1.14 -44.40
N GLY A 47 17.44 1.61 -43.81
CA GLY A 47 16.71 2.79 -44.30
C GLY A 47 16.16 2.66 -45.73
N THR A 48 15.94 1.43 -46.24
CA THR A 48 15.67 1.18 -47.67
C THR A 48 14.47 1.94 -48.24
N ALA A 49 13.44 2.24 -47.45
CA ALA A 49 12.23 2.92 -47.91
C ALA A 49 12.25 4.45 -47.68
N THR A 50 13.31 5.03 -47.11
CA THR A 50 13.32 6.45 -46.70
C THR A 50 13.32 7.34 -47.93
N THR A 51 12.26 8.14 -48.09
CA THR A 51 12.09 9.06 -49.23
C THR A 51 12.47 10.48 -48.85
N SER A 52 11.82 11.05 -47.81
CA SER A 52 12.00 12.45 -47.41
C SER A 52 12.36 12.67 -45.94
N GLY A 53 12.41 11.62 -45.12
CA GLY A 53 12.81 11.69 -43.72
C GLY A 53 14.30 12.04 -43.56
N GLY A 54 14.63 12.98 -42.68
CA GLY A 54 16.01 13.42 -42.44
C GLY A 54 16.51 13.13 -41.02
N THR A 55 17.81 13.27 -40.82
CA THR A 55 18.48 13.13 -39.51
C THR A 55 18.27 11.75 -38.88
N ASN A 56 18.17 10.69 -39.69
CA ASN A 56 18.01 9.34 -39.19
C ASN A 56 19.36 8.59 -39.14
N VAL A 57 19.57 7.81 -38.10
CA VAL A 57 20.67 6.84 -37.99
C VAL A 57 20.05 5.44 -38.07
N ALA A 58 20.51 4.60 -38.99
CA ALA A 58 20.13 3.19 -39.10
C ALA A 58 21.39 2.34 -39.25
N VAL A 59 21.71 1.52 -38.25
CA VAL A 59 22.91 0.68 -38.22
C VAL A 59 22.53 -0.75 -37.88
N GLY A 60 22.57 -1.64 -38.86
CA GLY A 60 22.17 -3.04 -38.77
C GLY A 60 21.42 -3.52 -40.01
N ASN A 61 21.32 -4.83 -40.18
CA ASN A 61 20.49 -5.42 -41.23
C ASN A 61 19.02 -5.03 -40.98
N GLU A 62 18.36 -4.49 -42.00
CA GLU A 62 16.96 -4.04 -41.98
C GLU A 62 16.64 -2.97 -40.92
N ALA A 63 17.66 -2.31 -40.34
CA ALA A 63 17.43 -1.21 -39.43
C ALA A 63 16.66 -0.09 -40.15
N LEU A 64 15.52 0.33 -39.58
CA LEU A 64 14.69 1.42 -40.13
C LEU A 64 14.17 1.15 -41.57
N ALA A 65 14.00 -0.12 -41.97
CA ALA A 65 13.74 -0.51 -43.36
C ALA A 65 12.49 0.14 -43.99
N ALA A 66 11.36 0.24 -43.28
CA ALA A 66 10.10 0.73 -43.83
C ALA A 66 9.89 2.26 -43.70
N ASN A 67 10.86 3.00 -43.16
CA ASN A 67 10.70 4.43 -42.90
C ASN A 67 10.51 5.18 -44.20
N THR A 68 9.42 5.92 -44.38
CA THR A 68 9.17 6.72 -45.59
C THR A 68 9.50 8.17 -45.33
N THR A 69 8.82 8.80 -44.36
CA THR A 69 8.96 10.25 -44.06
C THR A 69 9.36 10.54 -42.61
N GLY A 70 9.51 9.52 -41.76
CA GLY A 70 9.93 9.69 -40.37
C GLY A 70 11.33 10.28 -40.26
N ALA A 71 11.52 11.18 -39.29
CA ALA A 71 12.74 11.95 -39.10
C ALA A 71 13.26 11.84 -37.66
N SER A 72 14.55 12.12 -37.48
CA SER A 72 15.23 12.13 -36.18
C SER A 72 15.18 10.80 -35.43
N ASN A 73 15.15 9.67 -36.15
CA ASN A 73 15.16 8.34 -35.54
C ASN A 73 16.58 7.78 -35.43
N ALA A 74 16.91 7.15 -34.30
CA ALA A 74 18.16 6.42 -34.10
C ALA A 74 17.88 4.93 -33.93
N SER A 75 18.16 4.14 -34.96
CA SER A 75 17.97 2.70 -35.02
C SER A 75 19.33 1.98 -35.12
N VAL A 76 19.69 1.20 -34.10
CA VAL A 76 20.97 0.49 -34.02
C VAL A 76 20.73 -0.95 -33.55
N GLY A 77 20.77 -1.90 -34.48
CA GLY A 77 20.44 -3.30 -34.24
C GLY A 77 19.88 -3.96 -35.50
N ALA A 78 19.92 -5.30 -35.55
CA ALA A 78 19.21 -6.02 -36.60
C ALA A 78 17.70 -5.87 -36.40
N SER A 79 16.99 -5.50 -37.47
CA SER A 79 15.54 -5.27 -37.50
C SER A 79 15.04 -4.35 -36.38
N SER A 80 15.86 -3.36 -35.97
CA SER A 80 15.39 -2.32 -35.05
C SER A 80 14.59 -1.27 -35.82
N LEU A 81 13.43 -0.89 -35.27
CA LEU A 81 12.55 0.13 -35.84
C LEU A 81 12.19 -0.10 -37.32
N ASP A 82 12.17 -1.37 -37.76
CA ASP A 82 12.08 -1.79 -39.17
C ASP A 82 10.71 -1.56 -39.79
N ALA A 83 9.62 -1.57 -39.01
CA ALA A 83 8.27 -1.26 -39.49
C ALA A 83 7.89 0.24 -39.44
N ASN A 84 8.77 1.13 -38.93
CA ASN A 84 8.44 2.55 -38.79
C ASN A 84 8.20 3.15 -40.15
N THR A 85 7.07 3.82 -40.37
CA THR A 85 6.72 4.46 -41.64
C THR A 85 6.85 5.98 -41.55
N THR A 86 6.21 6.59 -40.54
CA THR A 86 6.19 8.05 -40.37
C THR A 86 6.59 8.53 -38.98
N GLY A 87 6.79 7.62 -38.02
CA GLY A 87 7.15 7.97 -36.65
C GLY A 87 8.50 8.70 -36.56
N THR A 88 8.62 9.59 -35.58
CA THR A 88 9.72 10.54 -35.42
C THR A 88 10.30 10.50 -34.01
N SER A 89 11.57 10.92 -33.91
CA SER A 89 12.26 11.06 -32.61
C SER A 89 12.30 9.78 -31.77
N ASN A 90 12.35 8.61 -32.42
CA ASN A 90 12.48 7.33 -31.74
C ASN A 90 13.94 6.89 -31.62
N THR A 91 14.32 6.35 -30.47
CA THR A 91 15.61 5.69 -30.25
C THR A 91 15.39 4.20 -30.05
N ALA A 92 15.94 3.35 -30.91
CA ALA A 92 15.87 1.90 -30.88
C ALA A 92 17.28 1.31 -30.92
N VAL A 93 17.79 0.79 -29.81
CA VAL A 93 19.14 0.23 -29.72
C VAL A 93 19.05 -1.21 -29.20
N GLY A 94 19.34 -2.18 -30.06
CA GLY A 94 19.24 -3.62 -29.79
C GLY A 94 18.43 -4.34 -30.86
N ALA A 95 18.69 -5.64 -31.03
CA ALA A 95 17.95 -6.43 -32.01
C ALA A 95 16.44 -6.43 -31.70
N ASN A 96 15.64 -6.15 -32.72
CA ASN A 96 14.18 -6.02 -32.69
C ASN A 96 13.64 -4.96 -31.70
N ALA A 97 14.44 -3.98 -31.30
CA ALA A 97 13.92 -2.85 -30.52
C ALA A 97 12.93 -2.05 -31.38
N LEU A 98 11.71 -1.78 -30.86
CA LEU A 98 10.64 -1.06 -31.57
C LEU A 98 10.24 -1.64 -32.96
N SER A 99 10.39 -2.95 -33.19
CA SER A 99 10.21 -3.53 -34.53
C SER A 99 8.79 -3.36 -35.10
N ALA A 100 7.76 -3.32 -34.26
CA ALA A 100 6.38 -3.14 -34.71
C ALA A 100 5.93 -1.67 -34.82
N ASN A 101 6.78 -0.70 -34.51
CA ASN A 101 6.40 0.71 -34.49
C ASN A 101 6.06 1.16 -35.89
N THR A 102 4.86 1.70 -36.14
CA THR A 102 4.46 2.15 -37.48
C THR A 102 4.44 3.67 -37.58
N THR A 103 3.82 4.35 -36.61
CA THR A 103 3.62 5.80 -36.63
C THR A 103 3.91 6.48 -35.30
N ALA A 104 4.32 5.76 -34.26
CA ALA A 104 4.48 6.35 -32.95
C ALA A 104 5.76 7.18 -32.84
N ASP A 105 5.69 8.24 -32.02
CA ASP A 105 6.77 9.19 -31.80
C ASP A 105 7.34 9.11 -30.38
N ASN A 106 8.57 9.61 -30.23
CA ASN A 106 9.21 9.88 -28.94
C ASN A 106 9.38 8.64 -28.04
N ASN A 107 9.62 7.46 -28.61
CA ASN A 107 9.92 6.26 -27.84
C ASN A 107 11.43 6.02 -27.71
N THR A 108 11.88 5.61 -26.54
CA THR A 108 13.26 5.16 -26.28
C THR A 108 13.24 3.69 -25.90
N ALA A 109 13.83 2.83 -26.73
CA ALA A 109 13.95 1.39 -26.54
C ALA A 109 15.42 0.99 -26.61
N VAL A 110 16.00 0.57 -25.49
CA VAL A 110 17.41 0.16 -25.38
C VAL A 110 17.48 -1.22 -24.77
N GLY A 111 17.74 -2.22 -25.59
CA GLY A 111 17.79 -3.64 -25.22
C GLY A 111 17.13 -4.50 -26.28
N ARG A 112 17.50 -5.78 -26.31
CA ARG A 112 16.88 -6.76 -27.22
C ARG A 112 15.39 -6.89 -26.90
N ASN A 113 14.54 -6.74 -27.93
CA ASN A 113 13.08 -6.79 -27.86
C ASN A 113 12.44 -5.75 -26.90
N ALA A 114 13.13 -4.63 -26.61
CA ALA A 114 12.53 -3.51 -25.89
C ALA A 114 11.45 -2.85 -26.78
N LEU A 115 10.23 -2.66 -26.25
CA LEU A 115 9.09 -2.13 -27.00
C LEU A 115 8.78 -2.87 -28.32
N LEU A 116 9.06 -4.18 -28.39
CA LEU A 116 8.96 -5.00 -29.60
C LEU A 116 7.63 -4.82 -30.37
N LEU A 117 6.49 -4.89 -29.66
CA LEU A 117 5.16 -4.88 -30.27
C LEU A 117 4.47 -3.51 -30.25
N ASN A 118 5.18 -2.44 -29.89
CA ASN A 118 4.60 -1.09 -29.82
C ASN A 118 4.27 -0.61 -31.23
N THR A 119 2.99 -0.39 -31.54
CA THR A 119 2.56 0.04 -32.87
C THR A 119 2.34 1.54 -32.93
N THR A 120 1.56 2.09 -31.99
CA THR A 120 1.18 3.52 -31.96
C THR A 120 1.41 4.21 -30.62
N GLY A 121 1.83 3.48 -29.58
CA GLY A 121 2.10 4.07 -28.26
C GLY A 121 3.29 5.02 -28.28
N THR A 122 3.15 6.19 -27.68
CA THR A 122 4.10 7.30 -27.70
C THR A 122 4.72 7.54 -26.33
N GLN A 123 5.88 8.22 -26.31
CA GLN A 123 6.53 8.67 -25.07
C GLN A 123 6.85 7.54 -24.09
N ASN A 124 7.14 6.34 -24.60
CA ASN A 124 7.56 5.22 -23.77
C ASN A 124 9.08 5.15 -23.67
N THR A 125 9.60 4.85 -22.48
CA THR A 125 11.01 4.57 -22.21
C THR A 125 11.15 3.12 -21.76
N ALA A 126 11.92 2.31 -22.47
CA ALA A 126 12.21 0.92 -22.16
C ALA A 126 13.72 0.67 -22.18
N LEU A 127 14.31 0.43 -21.02
CA LEU A 127 15.74 0.16 -20.86
C LEU A 127 15.96 -1.22 -20.23
N GLY A 128 16.41 -2.18 -21.03
CA GLY A 128 16.63 -3.57 -20.63
C GLY A 128 16.16 -4.55 -21.71
N SER A 129 16.63 -5.81 -21.62
CA SER A 129 16.12 -6.88 -22.48
C SER A 129 14.71 -7.25 -22.06
N GLY A 130 13.79 -7.34 -23.01
CA GLY A 130 12.40 -7.75 -22.78
C GLY A 130 11.55 -6.73 -22.01
N THR A 131 12.00 -5.48 -21.92
CA THR A 131 11.31 -4.40 -21.21
C THR A 131 10.18 -3.84 -22.08
N VAL A 132 8.95 -3.77 -21.55
CA VAL A 132 7.75 -3.24 -22.25
C VAL A 132 7.47 -3.96 -23.59
N THR A 133 7.71 -5.27 -23.68
CA THR A 133 7.68 -6.03 -24.95
C THR A 133 6.30 -6.08 -25.61
N PHE A 134 5.23 -6.25 -24.85
CA PHE A 134 3.87 -6.48 -25.38
C PHE A 134 3.02 -5.21 -25.49
N ASN A 135 3.60 -4.02 -25.29
CA ASN A 135 2.86 -2.76 -25.42
C ASN A 135 2.43 -2.60 -26.87
N THR A 136 1.16 -2.29 -27.13
CA THR A 136 0.67 -2.04 -28.48
C THR A 136 0.36 -0.56 -28.68
N THR A 137 -0.46 0.02 -27.80
CA THR A 137 -0.98 1.38 -27.96
C THR A 137 -0.84 2.25 -26.71
N ALA A 138 -0.18 1.77 -25.64
CA ALA A 138 -0.09 2.52 -24.40
C ALA A 138 0.98 3.62 -24.46
N ASP A 139 0.69 4.74 -23.81
CA ASP A 139 1.55 5.91 -23.79
C ASP A 139 2.20 6.12 -22.41
N ASN A 140 3.31 6.86 -22.39
CA ASN A 140 3.93 7.39 -21.18
C ASN A 140 4.36 6.32 -20.16
N ASN A 141 4.81 5.15 -20.62
CA ASN A 141 5.34 4.11 -19.73
C ASN A 141 6.86 4.19 -19.63
N THR A 142 7.39 4.04 -18.42
CA THR A 142 8.84 3.94 -18.16
C THR A 142 9.16 2.58 -17.57
N GLY A 143 9.79 1.69 -18.33
CA GLY A 143 10.33 0.42 -17.88
C GLY A 143 11.87 0.46 -17.85
N VAL A 144 12.47 0.12 -16.71
CA VAL A 144 13.93 0.01 -16.56
C VAL A 144 14.27 -1.27 -15.80
N GLY A 145 14.95 -2.20 -16.46
CA GLY A 145 15.33 -3.50 -15.91
C GLY A 145 14.83 -4.66 -16.77
N PHE A 146 15.45 -5.83 -16.58
CA PHE A 146 15.07 -7.06 -17.28
C PHE A 146 13.59 -7.39 -17.05
N ASN A 147 12.83 -7.51 -18.14
CA ASN A 147 11.39 -7.80 -18.15
C ASN A 147 10.49 -6.81 -17.38
N ALA A 148 10.95 -5.60 -17.04
CA ALA A 148 10.06 -4.60 -16.45
C ALA A 148 8.89 -4.30 -17.42
N LEU A 149 7.65 -4.25 -16.92
CA LEU A 149 6.44 -4.00 -17.72
C LEU A 149 6.23 -4.95 -18.93
N ASN A 150 6.80 -6.16 -18.91
CA ASN A 150 6.84 -7.04 -20.08
C ASN A 150 5.47 -7.24 -20.75
N ALA A 151 4.45 -7.62 -19.99
CA ALA A 151 3.12 -7.96 -20.49
C ALA A 151 2.17 -6.77 -20.72
N ASN A 152 2.63 -5.52 -20.50
CA ASN A 152 1.77 -4.34 -20.60
C ASN A 152 1.26 -4.17 -22.01
N THR A 153 -0.05 -4.21 -22.24
CA THR A 153 -0.65 -4.07 -23.58
C THR A 153 -1.19 -2.68 -23.82
N THR A 154 -2.06 -2.18 -22.93
CA THR A 154 -2.74 -0.87 -23.09
C THR A 154 -2.67 0.01 -21.84
N GLY A 155 -2.04 -0.44 -20.75
CA GLY A 155 -1.89 0.34 -19.52
C GLY A 155 -0.92 1.51 -19.69
N SER A 156 -1.37 2.73 -19.40
CA SER A 156 -0.59 3.96 -19.61
C SER A 156 -0.08 4.54 -18.29
N GLN A 157 0.92 5.42 -18.39
CA GLN A 157 1.46 6.18 -17.24
C GLN A 157 2.01 5.29 -16.12
N ASN A 158 2.59 4.14 -16.46
CA ASN A 158 3.24 3.25 -15.50
C ASN A 158 4.74 3.49 -15.44
N THR A 159 5.31 3.51 -14.24
CA THR A 159 6.76 3.51 -14.01
C THR A 159 7.16 2.22 -13.32
N ALA A 160 8.07 1.45 -13.92
CA ALA A 160 8.57 0.18 -13.41
C ALA A 160 10.11 0.16 -13.49
N VAL A 161 10.77 0.19 -12.33
CA VAL A 161 12.23 0.22 -12.21
C VAL A 161 12.68 -0.95 -11.32
N GLY A 162 13.33 -1.93 -11.92
CA GLY A 162 13.73 -3.18 -11.27
C GLY A 162 13.59 -4.38 -12.21
N ALA A 163 14.28 -5.47 -11.90
CA ALA A 163 14.05 -6.72 -12.62
C ALA A 163 12.66 -7.26 -12.27
N ALA A 164 11.87 -7.61 -13.30
CA ALA A 164 10.49 -8.09 -13.19
C ALA A 164 9.59 -7.18 -12.33
N SER A 165 9.80 -5.86 -12.37
CA SER A 165 8.85 -4.92 -11.77
C SER A 165 7.64 -4.75 -12.69
N LEU A 166 6.43 -4.90 -12.14
CA LEU A 166 5.16 -4.71 -12.85
C LEU A 166 5.06 -5.53 -14.16
N ASP A 167 5.70 -6.69 -14.23
CA ASP A 167 5.92 -7.46 -15.46
C ASP A 167 4.68 -8.18 -15.97
N ALA A 168 3.70 -8.46 -15.13
CA ALA A 168 2.41 -9.06 -15.51
C ALA A 168 1.29 -8.05 -15.80
N ASN A 169 1.56 -6.73 -15.73
CA ASN A 169 0.54 -5.72 -15.97
C ASN A 169 0.03 -5.83 -17.40
N THR A 170 -1.27 -5.81 -17.63
CA THR A 170 -1.86 -5.85 -18.97
C THR A 170 -2.53 -4.52 -19.29
N THR A 171 -3.45 -4.06 -18.44
CA THR A 171 -4.24 -2.84 -18.67
C THR A 171 -4.22 -1.83 -17.51
N GLY A 172 -3.62 -2.18 -16.37
CA GLY A 172 -3.50 -1.28 -15.23
C GLY A 172 -2.71 -0.02 -15.57
N SER A 173 -3.13 1.14 -15.05
CA SER A 173 -2.53 2.44 -15.34
C SER A 173 -2.13 3.17 -14.07
N ASN A 174 -1.26 4.17 -14.19
CA ASN A 174 -0.83 5.01 -13.07
C ASN A 174 -0.14 4.25 -11.92
N ASN A 175 0.58 3.17 -12.23
CA ASN A 175 1.34 2.42 -11.21
C ASN A 175 2.80 2.87 -11.15
N SER A 176 3.36 2.93 -9.94
CA SER A 176 4.76 3.22 -9.66
C SER A 176 5.40 2.03 -8.93
N ALA A 177 6.24 1.25 -9.61
CA ALA A 177 6.90 0.07 -9.09
C ALA A 177 8.43 0.27 -9.10
N PHE A 178 9.04 0.37 -7.92
CA PHE A 178 10.48 0.56 -7.75
C PHE A 178 11.05 -0.53 -6.85
N GLY A 179 11.80 -1.46 -7.43
CA GLY A 179 12.36 -2.61 -6.75
C GLY A 179 12.19 -3.89 -7.56
N ARG A 180 13.07 -4.87 -7.32
CA ARG A 180 12.92 -6.20 -7.93
C ARG A 180 11.61 -6.83 -7.47
N GLU A 181 10.81 -7.31 -8.43
CA GLU A 181 9.50 -7.94 -8.22
C GLU A 181 8.46 -7.05 -7.49
N ALA A 182 8.63 -5.73 -7.48
CA ALA A 182 7.57 -4.82 -7.02
C ALA A 182 6.37 -4.88 -7.98
N LEU A 183 5.15 -5.10 -7.45
CA LEU A 183 3.91 -5.23 -8.22
C LEU A 183 3.94 -6.30 -9.34
N THR A 184 4.80 -7.32 -9.25
CA THR A 184 5.01 -8.33 -10.32
C THR A 184 3.74 -9.07 -10.76
N LYS A 185 2.77 -9.30 -9.86
CA LYS A 185 1.50 -9.97 -10.22
C LYS A 185 0.38 -9.03 -10.65
N SER A 186 0.60 -7.71 -10.69
CA SER A 186 -0.48 -6.77 -10.99
C SER A 186 -0.84 -6.90 -12.46
N THR A 187 -2.13 -7.11 -12.74
CA THR A 187 -2.66 -7.33 -14.11
C THR A 187 -3.50 -6.12 -14.55
N THR A 188 -4.48 -5.73 -13.73
CA THR A 188 -5.41 -4.62 -14.03
C THR A 188 -5.47 -3.56 -12.93
N GLY A 189 -4.77 -3.78 -11.81
CA GLY A 189 -4.70 -2.83 -10.71
C GLY A 189 -4.13 -1.49 -11.16
N SER A 190 -4.70 -0.39 -10.66
CA SER A 190 -4.29 0.97 -11.04
C SER A 190 -4.01 1.83 -9.81
N HIS A 191 -3.23 2.90 -9.99
CA HIS A 191 -2.91 3.85 -8.91
C HIS A 191 -2.18 3.19 -7.72
N ASN A 192 -1.36 2.18 -7.97
CA ASN A 192 -0.56 1.54 -6.92
C ASN A 192 0.87 2.09 -6.89
N THR A 193 1.42 2.30 -5.69
CA THR A 193 2.82 2.65 -5.46
C THR A 193 3.50 1.53 -4.67
N GLY A 194 4.39 0.78 -5.30
CA GLY A 194 5.23 -0.24 -4.68
C GLY A 194 6.70 0.17 -4.71
N LEU A 195 7.29 0.49 -3.55
CA LEU A 195 8.70 0.86 -3.41
C LEU A 195 9.40 -0.09 -2.44
N GLY A 196 10.24 -0.98 -2.95
CA GLY A 196 10.98 -1.97 -2.19
C GLY A 196 11.01 -3.34 -2.86
N TYR A 197 11.89 -4.23 -2.39
CA TYR A 197 11.89 -5.62 -2.84
C TYR A 197 10.58 -6.29 -2.45
N GLU A 198 9.88 -6.86 -3.45
CA GLU A 198 8.58 -7.53 -3.31
C GLU A 198 7.47 -6.68 -2.64
N ALA A 199 7.54 -5.35 -2.74
CA ALA A 199 6.44 -4.50 -2.32
C ALA A 199 5.21 -4.76 -3.22
N LEU A 200 4.04 -5.02 -2.63
CA LEU A 200 2.79 -5.35 -3.34
C LEU A 200 2.93 -6.53 -4.32
N LYS A 201 3.80 -7.52 -4.02
CA LYS A 201 4.15 -8.63 -4.93
C LYS A 201 2.94 -9.36 -5.51
N GLU A 202 1.99 -9.76 -4.67
CA GLU A 202 0.84 -10.60 -5.05
C GLU A 202 -0.41 -9.79 -5.46
N ASN A 203 -0.30 -8.47 -5.62
CA ASN A 203 -1.42 -7.63 -6.07
C ASN A 203 -1.80 -8.03 -7.48
N THR A 204 -3.05 -8.49 -7.69
CA THR A 204 -3.54 -8.90 -9.00
C THR A 204 -4.40 -7.83 -9.64
N THR A 205 -5.44 -7.36 -8.95
CA THR A 205 -6.42 -6.39 -9.47
C THR A 205 -6.66 -5.22 -8.53
N ALA A 206 -5.97 -5.17 -7.39
CA ALA A 206 -6.22 -4.16 -6.38
C ALA A 206 -5.71 -2.77 -6.82
N SER A 207 -6.40 -1.72 -6.41
CA SER A 207 -6.08 -0.33 -6.77
C SER A 207 -5.88 0.55 -5.54
N TYR A 208 -5.21 1.68 -5.71
CA TYR A 208 -4.98 2.69 -4.68
C TYR A 208 -4.15 2.22 -3.47
N ASN A 209 -3.25 1.26 -3.67
CA ASN A 209 -2.37 0.79 -2.60
C ASN A 209 -1.02 1.49 -2.60
N THR A 210 -0.50 1.83 -1.42
CA THR A 210 0.86 2.34 -1.23
C THR A 210 1.63 1.38 -0.33
N GLY A 211 2.56 0.62 -0.91
CA GLY A 211 3.49 -0.26 -0.19
C GLY A 211 4.91 0.25 -0.29
N ILE A 212 5.49 0.73 0.81
CA ILE A 212 6.85 1.26 0.87
C ILE A 212 7.66 0.49 1.92
N GLY A 213 8.65 -0.27 1.49
CA GLY A 213 9.52 -1.08 2.33
C GLY A 213 9.70 -2.50 1.82
N TYR A 214 10.63 -3.24 2.44
CA TYR A 214 10.81 -4.67 2.17
C TYR A 214 9.51 -5.44 2.45
N GLN A 215 8.93 -6.07 1.43
CA GLN A 215 7.70 -6.89 1.55
C GLN A 215 6.50 -6.17 2.19
N ALA A 216 6.40 -4.85 2.04
CA ALA A 216 5.21 -4.10 2.42
C ALA A 216 4.02 -4.52 1.53
N LEU A 217 2.87 -4.83 2.15
CA LEU A 217 1.65 -5.30 1.46
C LEU A 217 1.87 -6.52 0.54
N LYS A 218 2.85 -7.39 0.85
CA LYS A 218 3.28 -8.49 -0.04
C LYS A 218 2.14 -9.38 -0.55
N LEU A 219 1.24 -9.82 0.34
CA LEU A 219 0.16 -10.76 0.02
C LEU A 219 -1.16 -10.09 -0.36
N ASN A 220 -1.16 -8.77 -0.59
CA ASN A 220 -2.35 -8.04 -1.03
C ASN A 220 -2.74 -8.48 -2.41
N THR A 221 -3.84 -9.24 -2.55
CA THR A 221 -4.32 -9.75 -3.82
C THR A 221 -5.32 -8.79 -4.45
N THR A 222 -6.45 -8.54 -3.77
CA THR A 222 -7.56 -7.71 -4.27
C THR A 222 -7.90 -6.54 -3.35
N ALA A 223 -7.19 -6.35 -2.24
CA ALA A 223 -7.52 -5.33 -1.26
C ALA A 223 -7.08 -3.93 -1.70
N GLY A 224 -8.03 -3.02 -1.86
CA GLY A 224 -7.80 -1.64 -2.26
C GLY A 224 -7.56 -0.68 -1.11
N SER A 225 -6.97 0.47 -1.44
CA SER A 225 -6.83 1.63 -0.55
C SER A 225 -6.00 1.36 0.73
N ASN A 226 -5.05 0.44 0.70
CA ASN A 226 -4.16 0.18 1.83
C ASN A 226 -2.87 1.00 1.73
N THR A 227 -2.40 1.51 2.86
CA THR A 227 -1.09 2.19 3.00
C THR A 227 -0.23 1.43 3.99
N GLY A 228 0.81 0.75 3.51
CA GLY A 228 1.83 0.07 4.31
C GLY A 228 3.19 0.72 4.13
N VAL A 229 3.71 1.36 5.16
CA VAL A 229 5.03 2.03 5.15
C VAL A 229 5.89 1.43 6.25
N GLY A 230 6.93 0.71 5.87
CA GLY A 230 7.82 -0.03 6.75
C GLY A 230 8.05 -1.47 6.26
N GLY A 231 9.16 -2.07 6.68
CA GLY A 231 9.40 -3.48 6.41
C GLY A 231 8.30 -4.34 7.00
N PHE A 232 7.72 -5.22 6.20
CA PHE A 232 6.60 -6.10 6.57
C PHE A 232 5.31 -5.42 7.06
N ALA A 233 5.11 -4.13 6.76
CA ALA A 233 3.83 -3.48 7.06
C ALA A 233 2.70 -4.10 6.23
N LEU A 234 1.60 -4.48 6.87
CA LEU A 234 0.41 -5.09 6.24
C LEU A 234 0.71 -6.33 5.34
N THR A 235 1.77 -7.10 5.65
CA THR A 235 2.22 -8.20 4.78
C THR A 235 1.13 -9.25 4.50
N ALA A 236 0.23 -9.52 5.44
CA ALA A 236 -0.80 -10.54 5.31
C ALA A 236 -2.15 -10.03 4.73
N ALA A 237 -2.27 -8.74 4.42
CA ALA A 237 -3.54 -8.18 3.94
C ALA A 237 -3.87 -8.84 2.61
N THR A 238 -4.95 -9.61 2.52
CA THR A 238 -5.38 -10.29 1.28
C THR A 238 -6.56 -9.56 0.64
N THR A 239 -7.62 -9.35 1.42
CA THR A 239 -8.87 -8.67 0.99
C THR A 239 -9.29 -7.51 1.89
N GLY A 240 -8.57 -7.27 2.99
CA GLY A 240 -8.84 -6.18 3.93
C GLY A 240 -8.50 -4.79 3.36
N ASN A 241 -9.52 -3.96 3.13
CA ASN A 241 -9.38 -2.62 2.54
C ASN A 241 -9.16 -1.51 3.58
N VAL A 242 -8.61 -0.38 3.13
CA VAL A 242 -8.53 0.88 3.90
C VAL A 242 -7.71 0.76 5.19
N ASN A 243 -6.67 -0.08 5.21
CA ASN A 243 -5.77 -0.18 6.35
C ASN A 243 -4.55 0.73 6.18
N ALA A 244 -4.10 1.35 7.26
CA ALA A 244 -2.96 2.26 7.29
C ALA A 244 -1.95 1.80 8.35
N GLY A 245 -0.88 1.12 7.92
CA GLY A 245 0.18 0.60 8.77
C GLY A 245 1.50 1.36 8.55
N PHE A 246 1.99 2.04 9.58
CA PHE A 246 3.24 2.80 9.57
C PHE A 246 4.20 2.26 10.64
N GLY A 247 5.31 1.67 10.20
CA GLY A 247 6.32 1.05 11.06
C GLY A 247 6.65 -0.37 10.63
N TYR A 248 7.77 -0.90 11.14
CA TYR A 248 8.13 -2.30 10.89
C TYR A 248 7.06 -3.23 11.48
N ALA A 249 6.53 -4.13 10.65
CA ALA A 249 5.47 -5.08 11.00
C ALA A 249 4.17 -4.44 11.56
N ALA A 250 3.91 -3.16 11.29
CA ALA A 250 2.63 -2.53 11.63
C ALA A 250 1.48 -3.23 10.89
N LEU A 251 0.43 -3.61 11.62
CA LEU A 251 -0.74 -4.34 11.12
C LEU A 251 -0.41 -5.62 10.33
N GLN A 252 0.74 -6.25 10.60
CA GLN A 252 1.25 -7.36 9.79
C GLN A 252 0.26 -8.52 9.63
N GLY A 253 -0.53 -8.82 10.66
CA GLY A 253 -1.47 -9.93 10.68
C GLY A 253 -2.82 -9.66 10.02
N VAL A 254 -3.10 -8.43 9.58
CA VAL A 254 -4.40 -8.09 8.98
C VAL A 254 -4.57 -8.92 7.74
N THR A 255 -5.61 -9.76 7.67
CA THR A 255 -5.94 -10.58 6.50
C THR A 255 -7.13 -9.97 5.76
N THR A 256 -8.28 -9.94 6.44
CA THR A 256 -9.54 -9.41 5.90
C THR A 256 -10.07 -8.21 6.69
N GLY A 257 -9.40 -7.82 7.78
CA GLY A 257 -9.75 -6.66 8.59
C GLY A 257 -9.70 -5.37 7.77
N THR A 258 -10.57 -4.41 8.08
CA THR A 258 -10.70 -3.17 7.30
C THR A 258 -10.58 -1.94 8.19
N ASN A 259 -10.19 -0.80 7.62
CA ASN A 259 -10.17 0.49 8.32
C ASN A 259 -9.30 0.51 9.59
N ASN A 260 -8.28 -0.34 9.67
CA ASN A 260 -7.37 -0.35 10.82
C ASN A 260 -6.22 0.65 10.61
N THR A 261 -5.88 1.39 11.65
CA THR A 261 -4.71 2.27 11.69
C THR A 261 -3.70 1.73 12.69
N GLY A 262 -2.48 1.48 12.26
CA GLY A 262 -1.36 1.09 13.11
C GLY A 262 -0.19 2.04 12.92
N LEU A 263 0.29 2.66 13.99
CA LEU A 263 1.44 3.56 13.97
C LEU A 263 2.46 3.11 15.02
N GLY A 264 3.64 2.67 14.58
CA GLY A 264 4.74 2.20 15.43
C GLY A 264 5.21 0.79 15.07
N TYR A 265 6.30 0.35 15.72
CA TYR A 265 6.80 -1.01 15.56
C TYR A 265 5.76 -2.03 16.03
N ALA A 266 5.37 -2.95 15.15
CA ALA A 266 4.42 -4.03 15.43
C ALA A 266 3.10 -3.56 16.09
N SER A 267 2.65 -2.35 15.78
CA SER A 267 1.34 -1.84 16.21
C SER A 267 0.21 -2.62 15.53
N GLY A 268 -0.74 -3.13 16.32
CA GLY A 268 -1.86 -3.94 15.85
C GLY A 268 -1.45 -5.21 15.11
N GLN A 269 -0.25 -5.74 15.36
CA GLN A 269 0.32 -6.87 14.61
C GLN A 269 -0.60 -8.11 14.63
N SER A 270 -1.31 -8.35 15.73
CA SER A 270 -2.20 -9.51 15.90
C SER A 270 -3.59 -9.34 15.30
N ILE A 271 -3.95 -8.15 14.83
CA ILE A 271 -5.27 -7.89 14.24
C ILE A 271 -5.35 -8.66 12.92
N THR A 272 -6.31 -9.57 12.78
CA THR A 272 -6.53 -10.38 11.56
C THR A 272 -7.77 -9.91 10.81
N THR A 273 -8.95 -10.07 11.40
CA THR A 273 -10.25 -9.74 10.78
C THR A 273 -10.95 -8.54 11.41
N GLY A 274 -10.42 -8.03 12.52
CA GLY A 274 -10.95 -6.86 13.21
C GLY A 274 -10.99 -5.62 12.31
N ALA A 275 -11.98 -4.75 12.53
CA ALA A 275 -12.16 -3.53 11.76
C ALA A 275 -12.17 -2.26 12.62
N ASN A 276 -11.87 -1.12 12.02
CA ASN A 276 -11.90 0.20 12.67
C ASN A 276 -11.06 0.29 13.96
N ASN A 277 -9.96 -0.46 14.05
CA ASN A 277 -9.09 -0.40 15.21
C ASN A 277 -7.98 0.63 15.00
N ILE A 278 -7.59 1.32 16.07
CA ILE A 278 -6.51 2.30 16.09
C ILE A 278 -5.45 1.84 17.09
N ALA A 279 -4.29 1.43 16.62
CA ALA A 279 -3.13 1.01 17.42
C ALA A 279 -2.01 2.05 17.32
N LEU A 280 -1.78 2.82 18.37
CA LEU A 280 -0.77 3.88 18.39
C LEU A 280 0.35 3.54 19.38
N GLY A 281 1.58 3.43 18.88
CA GLY A 281 2.77 3.12 19.65
C GLY A 281 3.30 1.70 19.43
N THR A 282 4.53 1.48 19.89
CA THR A 282 5.22 0.18 19.78
C THR A 282 4.41 -0.92 20.46
N ASN A 283 4.07 -1.98 19.71
CA ASN A 283 3.28 -3.12 20.18
C ASN A 283 1.89 -2.77 20.75
N ALA A 284 1.31 -1.62 20.38
CA ALA A 284 -0.07 -1.31 20.76
C ALA A 284 -1.04 -2.36 20.18
N LEU A 285 -2.04 -2.77 20.96
CA LEU A 285 -3.03 -3.81 20.62
C LEU A 285 -2.47 -5.20 20.24
N ASN A 286 -1.21 -5.50 20.58
CA ASN A 286 -0.56 -6.79 20.29
C ASN A 286 -0.86 -7.85 21.38
N SER A 287 -0.83 -9.13 20.99
CA SER A 287 -1.00 -10.30 21.87
C SER A 287 -0.09 -10.28 23.11
N GLY A 288 -0.64 -10.74 24.24
CA GLY A 288 0.11 -10.91 25.51
C GLY A 288 0.38 -9.63 26.31
N ARG A 289 -0.26 -8.49 25.97
CA ARG A 289 -0.07 -7.21 26.69
C ARG A 289 -1.37 -6.74 27.37
N PRO A 290 -1.30 -6.11 28.57
CA PRO A 290 -2.49 -5.71 29.33
C PRO A 290 -3.31 -4.57 28.68
N GLY A 291 -2.75 -3.86 27.69
CA GLY A 291 -3.38 -2.73 27.00
C GLY A 291 -4.48 -3.07 26.00
N GLY A 292 -5.09 -4.26 26.12
CA GLY A 292 -6.10 -4.78 25.19
C GLY A 292 -5.47 -5.54 24.04
N GLN A 293 -5.79 -6.83 23.91
CA GLN A 293 -5.42 -7.63 22.75
C GLN A 293 -6.55 -7.54 21.72
N VAL A 294 -6.20 -7.25 20.47
CA VAL A 294 -7.18 -7.28 19.37
C VAL A 294 -6.68 -8.24 18.29
N THR A 295 -7.45 -9.30 18.08
CA THR A 295 -7.30 -10.24 16.97
C THR A 295 -8.41 -10.00 15.95
N THR A 296 -9.64 -10.19 16.40
CA THR A 296 -10.87 -10.26 15.57
C THR A 296 -11.88 -9.18 15.98
N ALA A 297 -11.70 -8.57 17.16
CA ALA A 297 -12.52 -7.48 17.65
C ALA A 297 -12.37 -6.19 16.82
N SER A 298 -13.38 -5.33 16.90
CA SER A 298 -13.50 -4.12 16.08
C SER A 298 -13.79 -2.89 16.95
N ASN A 299 -13.50 -1.71 16.40
CA ASN A 299 -13.74 -0.39 17.00
C ASN A 299 -12.96 -0.14 18.30
N ILE A 300 -11.74 -0.67 18.40
CA ILE A 300 -10.88 -0.53 19.57
C ILE A 300 -9.79 0.52 19.31
N ILE A 301 -9.63 1.46 20.25
CA ILE A 301 -8.49 2.39 20.28
C ILE A 301 -7.53 1.93 21.37
N GLY A 302 -6.31 1.58 20.99
CA GLY A 302 -5.20 1.26 21.89
C GLY A 302 -4.04 2.22 21.71
N ILE A 303 -3.59 2.82 22.81
CA ILE A 303 -2.48 3.75 22.85
C ILE A 303 -1.42 3.22 23.81
N GLY A 304 -0.20 3.05 23.31
CA GLY A 304 0.94 2.57 24.06
C GLY A 304 0.93 1.06 24.31
N ASN A 305 1.67 0.64 25.32
CA ASN A 305 1.85 -0.76 25.69
C ASN A 305 2.09 -0.90 27.20
N ALA A 306 2.33 -2.12 27.68
CA ALA A 306 2.55 -2.45 29.10
C ALA A 306 3.69 -1.68 29.79
N ASP A 307 4.64 -1.15 29.00
CA ASP A 307 5.87 -0.50 29.43
C ASP A 307 5.70 1.04 29.55
N HIS A 308 4.57 1.58 29.08
CA HIS A 308 4.26 3.01 29.26
C HIS A 308 3.87 3.27 30.72
N THR A 309 4.42 4.34 31.30
CA THR A 309 4.27 4.69 32.73
C THR A 309 3.27 5.81 32.98
N ALA A 310 2.99 6.65 31.98
CA ALA A 310 2.04 7.75 32.10
C ALA A 310 1.44 8.11 30.73
N ALA A 311 0.20 8.60 30.76
CA ALA A 311 -0.43 9.31 29.65
C ALA A 311 -0.68 10.76 30.09
N HIS A 312 0.07 11.71 29.54
CA HIS A 312 -0.11 13.13 29.84
C HIS A 312 -1.14 13.73 28.90
N ILE A 313 -2.33 14.01 29.43
CA ILE A 313 -3.44 14.62 28.69
C ILE A 313 -3.83 15.90 29.43
N GLN A 314 -3.65 17.05 28.77
CA GLN A 314 -3.90 18.36 29.40
C GLN A 314 -5.40 18.63 29.64
N ILE A 315 -6.26 17.98 28.85
CA ILE A 315 -7.71 18.16 28.88
C ILE A 315 -8.42 16.84 29.17
N ASP A 316 -9.61 16.92 29.74
CA ASP A 316 -10.45 15.74 29.96
C ASP A 316 -11.06 15.20 28.65
N TRP A 317 -11.43 13.93 28.68
CA TRP A 317 -12.20 13.30 27.60
C TRP A 317 -13.66 13.74 27.68
N THR A 318 -14.09 14.54 26.71
CA THR A 318 -15.49 14.94 26.60
C THR A 318 -16.27 13.85 25.87
N VAL A 319 -17.35 13.37 26.49
CA VAL A 319 -18.28 12.41 25.88
C VAL A 319 -19.61 13.10 25.60
N ALA A 320 -20.14 12.93 24.38
CA ALA A 320 -21.41 13.55 23.98
C ALA A 320 -22.57 13.10 24.88
N SER A 321 -23.37 14.06 25.33
CA SER A 321 -24.51 13.83 26.22
C SER A 321 -25.67 14.79 25.95
N ASP A 322 -25.84 15.18 24.69
CA ASP A 322 -26.93 16.05 24.27
C ASP A 322 -28.29 15.32 24.42
N GLU A 323 -29.32 16.04 24.86
CA GLU A 323 -30.67 15.49 25.00
C GLU A 323 -31.25 15.05 23.65
N ARG A 324 -30.90 15.75 22.56
CA ARG A 324 -31.41 15.43 21.21
C ARG A 324 -30.94 14.06 20.70
N ASP A 325 -29.84 13.55 21.25
CA ASP A 325 -29.26 12.26 20.90
C ASP A 325 -29.70 11.15 21.87
N LYS A 326 -30.66 11.44 22.76
CA LYS A 326 -31.12 10.54 23.84
C LYS A 326 -32.65 10.52 23.93
N THR A 327 -33.20 9.38 24.37
CA THR A 327 -34.64 9.19 24.57
C THR A 327 -34.85 8.22 25.73
N ASP A 328 -36.11 7.97 26.10
CA ASP A 328 -36.53 6.98 27.10
C ASP A 328 -35.93 7.23 28.50
N PHE A 329 -35.88 8.50 28.90
CA PHE A 329 -35.39 8.90 30.21
C PHE A 329 -36.22 8.29 31.33
N THR A 330 -35.59 7.41 32.11
CA THR A 330 -36.16 6.80 33.31
C THR A 330 -35.29 7.12 34.52
N ALA A 331 -35.88 7.10 35.71
CA ALA A 331 -35.13 7.33 36.93
C ALA A 331 -34.15 6.17 37.20
N LEU A 332 -32.92 6.48 37.60
CA LEU A 332 -31.92 5.49 37.96
C LEU A 332 -32.33 4.74 39.24
N ASP A 333 -32.27 3.41 39.19
CA ASP A 333 -32.59 2.48 40.27
C ASP A 333 -31.36 2.03 41.08
N LEU A 334 -30.15 2.18 40.51
CA LEU A 334 -28.89 2.02 41.25
C LEU A 334 -28.62 3.26 42.12
N GLY A 335 -28.58 3.05 43.43
CA GLY A 335 -28.36 4.11 44.43
C GLY A 335 -27.60 3.62 45.66
N LEU A 336 -28.00 4.09 46.84
CA LEU A 336 -27.34 3.82 48.13
C LEU A 336 -27.27 2.33 48.44
N GLY A 337 -28.32 1.58 48.10
CA GLY A 337 -28.35 0.13 48.29
C GLY A 337 -27.24 -0.60 47.53
N PHE A 338 -26.97 -0.20 46.29
CA PHE A 338 -25.89 -0.75 45.46
C PHE A 338 -24.52 -0.31 45.98
N VAL A 339 -24.34 0.99 46.24
CA VAL A 339 -23.06 1.55 46.71
C VAL A 339 -22.61 0.92 48.02
N LYS A 340 -23.54 0.63 48.94
CA LYS A 340 -23.24 -0.05 50.21
C LYS A 340 -22.69 -1.48 50.05
N LYS A 341 -22.91 -2.12 48.91
CA LYS A 341 -22.37 -3.46 48.61
C LYS A 341 -20.99 -3.42 47.95
N LEU A 342 -20.56 -2.26 47.43
CA LEU A 342 -19.25 -2.12 46.79
C LEU A 342 -18.12 -2.18 47.82
N GLU A 343 -17.09 -2.97 47.51
CA GLU A 343 -15.89 -3.09 48.34
C GLU A 343 -14.68 -2.43 47.64
N PRO A 344 -14.24 -1.23 48.07
CA PRO A 344 -13.03 -0.61 47.56
C PRO A 344 -11.79 -1.25 48.18
N PHE A 345 -10.76 -1.46 47.37
CA PHE A 345 -9.47 -2.03 47.79
C PHE A 345 -8.31 -1.13 47.38
N THR A 346 -7.20 -1.24 48.11
CA THR A 346 -5.89 -0.87 47.57
C THR A 346 -5.21 -2.11 47.03
N TYR A 347 -4.47 -1.98 45.94
CA TYR A 347 -3.80 -3.11 45.29
C TYR A 347 -2.49 -2.68 44.64
N ARG A 348 -1.65 -3.66 44.31
CA ARG A 348 -0.45 -3.47 43.49
C ARG A 348 -0.64 -4.22 42.20
N TRP A 349 -0.24 -3.63 41.09
CA TRP A 349 -0.28 -4.30 39.81
C TRP A 349 0.73 -5.45 39.80
N ASP A 350 0.27 -6.64 39.46
CA ASP A 350 1.13 -7.79 39.13
C ASP A 350 0.71 -8.31 37.76
N LYS A 351 1.28 -7.71 36.73
CA LYS A 351 0.78 -7.82 35.35
C LYS A 351 1.07 -9.22 34.81
N ARG A 352 0.02 -9.93 34.37
CA ARG A 352 0.10 -11.25 33.68
C ARG A 352 1.14 -11.30 32.56
N SER A 353 1.32 -10.18 31.84
CA SER A 353 2.28 -10.05 30.75
C SER A 353 3.75 -10.19 31.18
N LYS A 354 4.05 -10.12 32.49
CA LYS A 354 5.40 -10.35 33.03
C LYS A 354 5.68 -11.84 33.26
N TYR A 355 4.69 -12.72 33.07
CA TYR A 355 4.79 -14.17 33.29
C TYR A 355 4.63 -14.93 31.98
N SER A 356 5.48 -15.92 31.73
CA SER A 356 5.44 -16.74 30.51
C SER A 356 4.16 -17.57 30.37
N ASP A 357 3.59 -18.02 31.49
CA ASP A 357 2.34 -18.78 31.57
C ASP A 357 1.11 -17.89 31.86
N GLN A 358 1.31 -16.58 31.91
CA GLN A 358 0.31 -15.56 32.23
C GLN A 358 -0.37 -15.72 33.60
N THR A 359 0.26 -16.43 34.54
CA THR A 359 -0.27 -16.67 35.90
C THR A 359 0.53 -15.84 36.91
N PRO A 360 -0.01 -14.71 37.42
CA PRO A 360 0.70 -13.89 38.38
C PRO A 360 0.85 -14.59 39.73
N ASP A 361 2.06 -14.60 40.29
CA ASP A 361 2.40 -15.22 41.59
C ASP A 361 2.83 -14.19 42.65
N GLY A 362 2.87 -12.92 42.29
CA GLY A 362 3.26 -11.81 43.14
C GLY A 362 4.73 -11.39 43.06
N THR A 363 5.57 -12.09 42.31
CA THR A 363 7.01 -11.81 42.18
C THR A 363 7.32 -10.56 41.35
N HIS A 364 6.39 -10.09 40.52
CA HIS A 364 6.55 -8.94 39.62
C HIS A 364 5.63 -7.75 39.97
N LYS A 365 5.19 -7.67 41.24
CA LYS A 365 4.38 -6.56 41.75
C LYS A 365 5.10 -5.23 41.55
N GLU A 366 4.34 -4.23 41.14
CA GLU A 366 4.81 -2.85 41.13
C GLU A 366 5.00 -2.32 42.57
N ASP A 367 5.87 -1.32 42.73
CA ASP A 367 6.23 -0.79 44.06
C ASP A 367 5.22 0.22 44.63
N TRP A 368 4.33 0.75 43.78
CA TRP A 368 3.29 1.71 44.18
C TRP A 368 1.94 1.01 44.42
N LEU A 369 1.13 1.61 45.28
CA LEU A 369 -0.26 1.22 45.52
C LEU A 369 -1.20 1.98 44.60
N ASP A 370 -2.25 1.29 44.18
CA ASP A 370 -3.38 1.81 43.43
C ASP A 370 -4.67 1.60 44.25
N VAL A 371 -5.77 2.26 43.86
CA VAL A 371 -7.07 2.16 44.54
C VAL A 371 -8.18 1.87 43.52
N GLY A 372 -9.13 1.01 43.87
CA GLY A 372 -10.23 0.68 42.97
C GLY A 372 -11.08 -0.49 43.43
N PHE A 373 -11.85 -1.04 42.50
CA PHE A 373 -12.69 -2.23 42.71
C PHE A 373 -12.15 -3.42 41.92
N LYS A 374 -12.47 -4.65 42.35
CA LYS A 374 -12.30 -5.83 41.50
C LYS A 374 -13.47 -5.88 40.52
N ALA A 375 -13.17 -5.97 39.23
CA ALA A 375 -14.21 -5.94 38.20
C ALA A 375 -15.19 -7.12 38.34
N GLN A 376 -14.72 -8.30 38.74
CA GLN A 376 -15.53 -9.49 38.95
C GLN A 376 -16.53 -9.32 40.11
N ASP A 377 -16.10 -8.68 41.20
CA ASP A 377 -16.98 -8.41 42.34
C ASP A 377 -18.09 -7.42 41.92
N VAL A 378 -17.77 -6.44 41.07
CA VAL A 378 -18.76 -5.51 40.49
C VAL A 378 -19.72 -6.21 39.54
N GLU A 379 -19.23 -7.13 38.69
CA GLU A 379 -20.04 -7.91 37.74
C GLU A 379 -21.14 -8.69 38.47
N ILE A 380 -20.81 -9.34 39.58
CA ILE A 380 -21.79 -10.06 40.41
C ILE A 380 -22.88 -9.10 40.91
N LEU A 381 -22.48 -7.93 41.41
CA LEU A 381 -23.41 -6.95 41.98
C LEU A 381 -24.32 -6.30 40.94
N GLU A 382 -23.80 -6.02 39.74
CA GLU A 382 -24.62 -5.48 38.65
C GLU A 382 -25.62 -6.53 38.15
N GLU A 383 -25.20 -7.80 38.02
CA GLU A 383 -26.11 -8.89 37.64
C GLU A 383 -27.23 -9.10 38.68
N GLU A 384 -26.92 -9.05 39.98
CA GLU A 384 -27.91 -9.08 41.06
C GLU A 384 -28.92 -7.92 40.95
N ALA A 385 -28.49 -6.76 40.47
CA ALA A 385 -29.34 -5.60 40.25
C ALA A 385 -30.09 -5.64 38.90
N GLY A 386 -29.91 -6.68 38.09
CA GLY A 386 -30.54 -6.82 36.78
C GLY A 386 -29.79 -6.14 35.64
N TYR A 387 -28.59 -5.62 35.89
CA TYR A 387 -27.73 -4.98 34.89
C TYR A 387 -26.84 -6.04 34.24
N LYS A 388 -26.87 -6.12 32.90
CA LYS A 388 -26.21 -7.21 32.16
C LYS A 388 -25.55 -6.69 30.89
N ILE A 389 -24.49 -7.38 30.46
CA ILE A 389 -23.80 -7.08 29.20
C ILE A 389 -24.72 -7.26 28.00
N ALA A 390 -25.58 -8.29 28.00
CA ALA A 390 -26.52 -8.57 26.91
C ALA A 390 -27.50 -7.41 26.67
N ASP A 391 -27.87 -6.70 27.73
CA ASP A 391 -28.79 -5.57 27.71
C ASP A 391 -28.07 -4.22 27.58
N LYS A 392 -26.72 -4.24 27.49
CA LYS A 392 -25.84 -3.06 27.43
C LYS A 392 -25.98 -2.09 28.60
N THR A 393 -26.40 -2.60 29.76
CA THR A 393 -26.54 -1.82 31.00
C THR A 393 -25.32 -1.93 31.91
N ASN A 394 -24.47 -2.93 31.70
CA ASN A 394 -23.24 -3.23 32.45
C ASN A 394 -22.33 -2.01 32.75
N LEU A 395 -21.71 -2.04 33.93
CA LEU A 395 -20.67 -1.13 34.43
C LEU A 395 -19.27 -1.70 34.22
N THR A 396 -19.15 -3.03 34.12
CA THR A 396 -17.90 -3.74 33.78
C THR A 396 -17.79 -3.96 32.27
N THR A 397 -16.64 -4.38 31.75
CA THR A 397 -16.49 -4.67 30.31
C THR A 397 -15.49 -5.79 30.10
N ASN A 398 -15.84 -6.78 29.28
CA ASN A 398 -14.89 -7.77 28.78
C ASN A 398 -13.96 -7.13 27.75
N LEU A 399 -12.66 -7.14 28.04
CA LEU A 399 -11.60 -6.55 27.22
C LEU A 399 -10.98 -7.58 26.26
N THR A 400 -11.26 -8.87 26.44
CA THR A 400 -10.75 -9.94 25.59
C THR A 400 -11.88 -10.91 25.23
N GLU A 401 -11.80 -11.50 24.04
CA GLU A 401 -12.80 -12.47 23.55
C GLU A 401 -12.88 -13.75 24.39
N ASP A 402 -11.80 -14.12 25.08
CA ASP A 402 -11.79 -15.26 26.00
C ASP A 402 -12.49 -14.98 27.33
N GLY A 403 -12.98 -13.75 27.54
CA GLY A 403 -13.65 -13.32 28.77
C GLY A 403 -12.73 -13.27 29.99
N LYS A 404 -11.41 -13.37 29.83
CA LYS A 404 -10.48 -13.43 30.98
C LYS A 404 -9.96 -12.08 31.42
N GLN A 405 -10.26 -11.01 30.70
CA GLN A 405 -9.85 -9.67 31.06
C GLN A 405 -11.05 -8.75 31.19
N TYR A 406 -11.16 -8.11 32.35
CA TYR A 406 -12.23 -7.18 32.66
C TYR A 406 -11.69 -5.77 32.87
N GLY A 407 -12.49 -4.78 32.51
CA GLY A 407 -12.32 -3.38 32.85
C GLY A 407 -13.54 -2.83 33.58
N ILE A 408 -13.36 -1.72 34.30
CA ILE A 408 -14.44 -0.98 34.96
C ILE A 408 -14.58 0.39 34.32
N GLN A 409 -15.82 0.79 34.02
CA GLN A 409 -16.13 2.13 33.53
C GLN A 409 -16.42 3.07 34.70
N TYR A 410 -15.37 3.55 35.38
CA TYR A 410 -15.51 4.37 36.60
C TYR A 410 -16.40 5.61 36.43
N SER A 411 -16.46 6.21 35.24
CA SER A 411 -17.34 7.35 34.96
C SER A 411 -18.83 7.02 35.13
N LYS A 412 -19.26 5.78 34.90
CA LYS A 412 -20.65 5.35 35.11
C LYS A 412 -21.08 5.33 36.58
N PHE A 413 -20.12 5.29 37.51
CA PHE A 413 -20.43 5.33 38.94
C PHE A 413 -20.80 6.73 39.43
N VAL A 414 -20.41 7.79 38.72
CA VAL A 414 -20.72 9.17 39.11
C VAL A 414 -22.23 9.40 39.31
N PRO A 415 -23.11 9.10 38.33
CA PRO A 415 -24.56 9.25 38.54
C PRO A 415 -25.13 8.33 39.62
N ILE A 416 -24.58 7.12 39.81
CA ILE A 416 -24.98 6.19 40.88
C ILE A 416 -24.65 6.79 42.26
N LEU A 417 -23.45 7.37 42.40
CA LEU A 417 -23.01 8.03 43.62
C LEU A 417 -23.87 9.27 43.92
N VAL A 418 -24.22 10.06 42.90
CA VAL A 418 -25.16 11.18 43.06
C VAL A 418 -26.50 10.68 43.61
N LYS A 419 -27.07 9.61 43.03
CA LYS A 419 -28.32 9.01 43.50
C LYS A 419 -28.21 8.49 44.94
N ALA A 420 -27.10 7.81 45.27
CA ALA A 420 -26.85 7.31 46.62
C ALA A 420 -26.76 8.43 47.66
N ILE A 421 -26.14 9.55 47.31
CA ILE A 421 -26.06 10.74 48.18
C ILE A 421 -27.45 11.33 48.38
N GLN A 422 -28.26 11.46 47.32
CA GLN A 422 -29.64 11.95 47.42
C GLN A 422 -30.50 11.08 48.36
N GLU A 423 -30.41 9.76 48.23
CA GLU A 423 -31.12 8.82 49.11
C GLU A 423 -30.62 8.88 50.56
N LEU A 424 -29.30 9.03 50.75
CA LEU A 424 -28.71 9.18 52.08
C LEU A 424 -29.17 10.48 52.74
N SER A 425 -29.17 11.61 52.00
CA SER A 425 -29.67 12.90 52.47
C SER A 425 -31.14 12.82 52.88
N ALA A 426 -32.00 12.22 52.06
CA ALA A 426 -33.42 12.06 52.40
C ALA A 426 -33.62 11.24 53.69
N LYS A 427 -32.79 10.21 53.91
CA LYS A 427 -32.84 9.41 55.13
C LYS A 427 -32.33 10.17 56.36
N ILE A 428 -31.37 11.06 56.20
CA ILE A 428 -30.91 11.95 57.27
C ILE A 428 -32.03 12.93 57.65
N GLU A 429 -32.67 13.56 56.67
CA GLU A 429 -33.81 14.46 56.89
C GLU A 429 -34.97 13.76 57.61
N GLU A 430 -35.28 12.51 57.23
CA GLU A 430 -36.28 11.69 57.92
C GLU A 430 -35.91 11.42 59.39
N LEU A 431 -34.65 11.09 59.66
CA LEU A 431 -34.16 10.85 61.02
C LEU A 431 -34.16 12.14 61.85
N GLU A 432 -33.80 13.28 61.26
CA GLU A 432 -33.83 14.58 61.92
C GLU A 432 -35.26 15.01 62.30
N ALA A 433 -36.24 14.80 61.40
CA ALA A 433 -37.66 15.04 61.69
C ALA A 433 -38.14 14.19 62.88
N GLN A 434 -37.79 12.90 62.90
CA GLN A 434 -38.12 11.99 64.00
C GLN A 434 -37.51 12.41 65.34
N ILE A 435 -36.30 12.98 65.33
CA ILE A 435 -35.62 13.47 66.54
C ILE A 435 -36.24 14.78 67.04
N ASN A 436 -36.67 15.66 66.14
CA ASN A 436 -37.18 16.99 66.46
C ASN A 436 -38.67 17.02 66.85
N GLY A 437 -39.39 15.90 66.72
CA GLY A 437 -40.78 15.76 67.18
C GLY A 437 -41.82 16.46 66.31
N GLU A 438 -41.51 16.68 65.03
CA GLU A 438 -42.49 17.03 63.99
C GLU A 438 -43.20 15.80 63.42
#